data_AF-A0A925DQG2-F1
#
_entry.id   AF-A0A925DQG2-F1
#
_cell.length_a   1.000
_cell.length_b   1.000
_cell.length_c   1.000
_cell.angle_alpha   90.00
_cell.angle_beta   90.00
_cell.angle_gamma   90.00
#
_symmetry.space_group_name_H-M   'P 1'
#
loop_
_entity.id
_entity.type
_entity.pdbx_description
1 polymer ?
#
loop_
_entity_poly.entity_id
_entity_poly.type
_entity_poly.pdbx_seq_one_letter_code
_entity_poly.pdbx_strand_id
1 'polypeptide(L)'
;MKMDFRKYFFTAVIICLAFFIRGQGIGPTIIMDNIVKTTYTIKESDKLNDKPRIEDTVKKIENITYNITSKSTPTTYYPDGIVPAKMVNEPLSKLYHCLIKAGMGNYTMPYGEIFINNLRSKEFVYGFRYKHLSSTATLNNSGFSGFSDNEIYTYGKNFFKKHTLSGDFNYLRNVNHFYGYDFATYNVIDKSFTK
;
A
#
# COMPACT_ATOMS: atom_id res chain seq x y z
N MET A 1 -28.79 -32.42 -6.63
CA MET A 1 -28.99 -31.12 -7.31
C MET A 1 -29.63 -30.17 -6.30
N LYS A 2 -28.83 -29.34 -5.61
CA LYS A 2 -29.36 -28.38 -4.62
C LYS A 2 -29.76 -27.10 -5.35
N MET A 3 -31.05 -26.77 -5.30
CA MET A 3 -31.63 -25.62 -6.00
C MET A 3 -31.63 -24.42 -5.05
N ASP A 4 -30.94 -23.33 -5.42
CA ASP A 4 -30.76 -22.15 -4.56
C ASP A 4 -32.04 -21.29 -4.52
N PHE A 5 -32.87 -21.54 -3.51
CA PHE A 5 -34.19 -20.91 -3.29
C PHE A 5 -34.18 -19.37 -3.27
N ARG A 6 -33.04 -18.75 -2.89
CA ARG A 6 -32.90 -17.29 -2.79
C ARG A 6 -32.93 -16.56 -4.14
N LYS A 7 -32.52 -17.21 -5.23
CA LYS A 7 -32.47 -16.56 -6.57
C LYS A 7 -33.85 -16.53 -7.24
N TYR A 8 -34.65 -17.59 -7.05
CA TYR A 8 -35.97 -17.72 -7.64
C TYR A 8 -37.04 -16.86 -6.95
N PHE A 9 -36.83 -16.54 -5.67
CA PHE A 9 -37.72 -15.65 -4.92
C PHE A 9 -37.69 -14.21 -5.47
N PHE A 10 -36.51 -13.67 -5.78
CA PHE A 10 -36.38 -12.32 -6.35
C PHE A 10 -36.97 -12.22 -7.75
N THR A 11 -36.83 -13.25 -8.59
CA THR A 11 -37.43 -13.26 -9.93
C THR A 11 -38.95 -13.34 -9.88
N ALA A 12 -39.53 -14.05 -8.91
CA ALA A 12 -40.99 -14.15 -8.74
C ALA A 12 -41.62 -12.81 -8.29
N VAL A 13 -40.93 -12.05 -7.44
CA VAL A 13 -41.41 -10.73 -6.97
C VAL A 13 -41.42 -9.68 -8.09
N ILE A 14 -40.43 -9.72 -8.99
CA ILE A 14 -40.37 -8.80 -10.14
C ILE A 14 -41.48 -9.09 -11.17
N ILE A 15 -41.85 -10.35 -11.37
CA ILE A 15 -42.95 -10.72 -12.28
C ILE A 15 -44.33 -10.33 -11.70
N CYS A 16 -44.48 -10.34 -10.37
CA CYS A 16 -45.73 -9.94 -9.71
C CYS A 16 -45.98 -8.42 -9.79
N LEU A 17 -44.92 -7.59 -9.80
CA LEU A 17 -45.06 -6.12 -9.89
C LEU A 17 -45.53 -5.64 -11.28
N ALA A 18 -45.36 -6.44 -12.34
CA ALA A 18 -45.74 -6.05 -13.70
C ALA A 18 -47.24 -6.16 -14.01
N PHE A 19 -48.05 -6.78 -13.13
CA PHE A 19 -49.48 -7.00 -13.38
C PHE A 19 -50.42 -5.89 -12.88
N PHE A 20 -49.92 -4.88 -12.15
CA PHE A 20 -50.76 -3.85 -11.51
C PHE A 20 -50.96 -2.56 -12.31
N ILE A 21 -50.46 -2.45 -13.55
CA ILE A 21 -50.69 -1.26 -14.37
C ILE A 21 -51.84 -1.53 -15.35
N ARG A 22 -53.07 -1.18 -14.98
CA ARG A 22 -54.19 -0.97 -15.91
C ARG A 22 -54.71 0.47 -15.79
N GLY A 23 -54.85 1.13 -16.94
CA GLY A 23 -55.02 2.57 -17.09
C GLY A 23 -56.39 3.13 -16.68
N GLN A 24 -56.41 4.43 -16.38
CA GLN A 24 -57.62 5.22 -16.12
C GLN A 24 -58.15 5.82 -17.44
N GLY A 25 -59.46 5.69 -17.68
CA GLY A 25 -60.15 6.23 -18.85
C GLY A 25 -60.50 7.72 -18.71
N ILE A 26 -60.59 8.42 -19.83
CA ILE A 26 -60.92 9.85 -19.95
C ILE A 26 -62.44 10.02 -19.86
N GLY A 27 -62.92 10.80 -18.88
CA GLY A 27 -64.33 11.20 -18.74
C GLY A 27 -64.67 12.44 -19.58
N PRO A 28 -65.97 12.71 -19.85
CA PRO A 28 -66.40 13.61 -20.91
C PRO A 28 -66.26 15.10 -20.56
N THR A 29 -65.93 15.90 -21.59
CA THR A 29 -65.84 17.36 -21.57
C THR A 29 -67.23 18.01 -21.52
N ILE A 30 -67.42 18.99 -20.62
CA ILE A 30 -68.64 19.81 -20.55
C ILE A 30 -68.32 21.20 -21.12
N ILE A 31 -69.08 21.61 -22.14
CA ILE A 31 -68.99 22.92 -22.80
C ILE A 31 -69.96 23.86 -22.07
N MET A 32 -69.46 24.98 -21.54
CA MET A 32 -70.28 26.01 -20.89
C MET A 32 -70.18 27.30 -21.70
N ASP A 33 -71.25 27.62 -22.44
CA ASP A 33 -71.36 28.84 -23.24
C ASP A 33 -71.83 30.00 -22.34
N ASN A 34 -70.99 31.00 -22.11
CA ASN A 34 -71.36 32.25 -21.43
C ASN A 34 -71.05 33.44 -22.34
N ILE A 35 -72.10 33.94 -23.00
CA ILE A 35 -72.04 35.09 -23.90
C ILE A 35 -72.01 36.37 -23.04
N VAL A 36 -70.83 37.00 -22.92
CA VAL A 36 -70.66 38.31 -22.28
C VAL A 36 -70.81 39.41 -23.33
N LYS A 37 -71.84 40.26 -23.21
CA LYS A 37 -72.08 41.38 -24.12
C LYS A 37 -71.30 42.61 -23.67
N THR A 38 -70.22 42.95 -24.37
CA THR A 38 -69.43 44.17 -24.17
C THR A 38 -69.83 45.22 -25.23
N THR A 39 -70.18 46.43 -24.80
CA THR A 39 -70.39 47.56 -25.72
C THR A 39 -69.17 48.47 -25.69
N TYR A 40 -68.45 48.54 -26.81
CA TYR A 40 -67.34 49.46 -27.02
C TYR A 40 -67.83 50.66 -27.85
N THR A 41 -67.64 51.88 -27.35
CA THR A 41 -67.92 53.11 -28.13
C THR A 41 -66.60 53.85 -28.33
N ILE A 42 -66.19 54.03 -29.59
CA ILE A 42 -64.95 54.72 -29.98
C ILE A 42 -65.26 56.22 -30.11
N LYS A 43 -64.44 57.08 -29.49
CA LYS A 43 -64.55 58.55 -29.62
C LYS A 43 -63.81 59.03 -30.87
N GLU A 44 -64.43 59.92 -31.64
CA GLU A 44 -63.82 60.53 -32.83
C GLU A 44 -62.65 61.47 -32.50
N SER A 45 -61.70 61.58 -33.42
CA SER A 45 -60.44 62.32 -33.27
C SER A 45 -60.38 63.57 -34.13
N ASP A 46 -59.89 64.67 -33.56
CA ASP A 46 -59.60 65.91 -34.29
C ASP A 46 -58.19 65.92 -34.88
N LYS A 47 -58.06 66.41 -36.12
CA LYS A 47 -56.79 66.47 -36.85
C LYS A 47 -56.02 67.75 -36.49
N LEU A 48 -54.83 67.59 -35.91
CA LEU A 48 -53.88 68.69 -35.69
C LEU A 48 -53.09 68.99 -36.97
N ASN A 49 -52.99 70.27 -37.31
CA ASN A 49 -52.32 70.74 -38.52
C ASN A 49 -51.20 71.72 -38.15
N ASP A 50 -50.05 71.18 -37.76
CA ASP A 50 -48.87 71.96 -37.41
C ASP A 50 -47.82 71.87 -38.53
N LYS A 51 -47.17 72.98 -38.86
CA LYS A 51 -46.21 73.06 -39.97
C LYS A 51 -44.78 73.20 -39.42
N PRO A 52 -43.85 72.36 -39.87
CA PRO A 52 -42.49 72.40 -39.35
C PRO A 52 -41.75 73.66 -39.81
N ARG A 53 -41.01 74.29 -38.89
CA ARG A 53 -40.02 75.33 -39.16
C ARG A 53 -38.62 74.76 -38.92
N ILE A 54 -37.71 75.06 -39.83
CA ILE A 54 -36.33 74.57 -39.79
C ILE A 54 -35.47 75.63 -39.09
N GLU A 55 -34.87 75.28 -37.96
CA GLU A 55 -33.90 76.10 -37.24
C GLU A 55 -32.52 75.43 -37.34
N ASP A 56 -31.54 76.14 -37.91
CA ASP A 56 -30.18 75.62 -38.11
C ASP A 56 -29.34 75.78 -36.83
N THR A 57 -28.72 74.69 -36.38
CA THR A 57 -28.01 74.60 -35.09
C THR A 57 -26.54 74.27 -35.30
N VAL A 58 -25.79 75.14 -35.99
CA VAL A 58 -24.33 74.98 -36.07
C VAL A 58 -23.69 75.49 -34.79
N LYS A 59 -23.33 74.59 -33.88
CA LYS A 59 -22.57 74.92 -32.66
C LYS A 59 -21.08 74.99 -32.94
N LYS A 60 -20.45 76.12 -32.58
CA LYS A 60 -19.00 76.32 -32.70
C LYS A 60 -18.27 75.46 -31.66
N ILE A 61 -17.32 74.66 -32.11
CA ILE A 61 -16.53 73.76 -31.25
C ILE A 61 -15.40 74.59 -30.62
N GLU A 62 -15.31 74.57 -29.29
CA GLU A 62 -14.24 75.25 -28.54
C GLU A 62 -12.99 74.37 -28.42
N ASN A 63 -11.81 74.99 -28.35
CA ASN A 63 -10.53 74.29 -28.27
C ASN A 63 -10.33 73.68 -26.87
N ILE A 64 -10.57 72.38 -26.75
CA ILE A 64 -10.39 71.63 -25.50
C ILE A 64 -8.89 71.35 -25.29
N THR A 65 -8.32 71.93 -24.24
CA THR A 65 -6.97 71.60 -23.78
C THR A 65 -7.07 70.50 -22.72
N TYR A 66 -6.45 69.35 -22.95
CA TYR A 66 -6.41 68.26 -21.98
C TYR A 66 -4.97 68.00 -21.53
N ASN A 67 -4.81 67.54 -20.29
CA ASN A 67 -3.53 67.13 -19.74
C ASN A 67 -3.66 65.74 -19.10
N ILE A 68 -2.63 64.90 -19.25
CA ILE A 68 -2.64 63.52 -18.77
C ILE A 68 -1.75 63.45 -17.53
N THR A 69 -2.36 63.26 -16.36
CA THR A 69 -1.62 63.07 -15.11
C THR A 69 -1.35 61.59 -14.89
N SER A 70 -0.15 61.13 -15.22
CA SER A 70 0.29 59.76 -14.92
C SER A 70 0.58 59.60 -13.42
N LYS A 71 -0.09 58.67 -12.75
CA LYS A 71 0.20 58.30 -11.36
C LYS A 71 0.57 56.84 -11.29
N SER A 72 1.77 56.54 -10.76
CA SER A 72 2.21 55.18 -10.51
C SER A 72 1.65 54.67 -9.19
N THR A 73 1.01 53.50 -9.21
CA THR A 73 0.52 52.82 -8.01
C THR A 73 1.50 51.74 -7.56
N PRO A 74 1.92 51.73 -6.28
CA PRO A 74 2.79 50.68 -5.77
C PRO A 74 2.05 49.35 -5.74
N THR A 75 2.63 48.32 -6.36
CA THR A 75 2.11 46.95 -6.31
C THR A 75 2.84 46.16 -5.24
N THR A 76 2.10 45.56 -4.30
CA THR A 76 2.67 44.63 -3.31
C THR A 76 2.58 43.21 -3.85
N TYR A 77 3.71 42.52 -3.93
CA TYR A 77 3.79 41.12 -4.34
C TYR A 77 3.94 40.23 -3.11
N TYR A 78 3.08 39.21 -2.97
CA TYR A 78 3.18 38.19 -1.94
C TYR A 78 3.64 36.88 -2.59
N PRO A 79 4.90 36.46 -2.39
CA PRO A 79 5.38 35.20 -2.94
C PRO A 79 4.62 34.04 -2.26
N ASP A 80 4.20 33.08 -3.07
CA ASP A 80 3.56 31.87 -2.57
C ASP A 80 4.60 30.96 -1.90
N GLY A 81 4.22 30.33 -0.79
CA GLY A 81 5.13 29.50 -0.01
C GLY A 81 5.45 28.17 -0.71
N ILE A 82 6.71 27.73 -0.66
CA ILE A 82 7.05 26.38 -1.15
C ILE A 82 6.48 25.31 -0.21
N VAL A 83 5.81 24.31 -0.79
CA VAL A 83 5.32 23.16 -0.01
C VAL A 83 6.52 22.30 0.42
N PRO A 84 6.65 21.94 1.71
CA PRO A 84 7.76 21.13 2.17
C PRO A 84 7.75 19.74 1.53
N ALA A 85 8.93 19.24 1.18
CA ALA A 85 9.10 17.90 0.63
C ALA A 85 8.70 16.85 1.67
N LYS A 86 7.83 15.91 1.28
CA LYS A 86 7.51 14.74 2.11
C LYS A 86 8.59 13.69 1.92
N MET A 87 9.31 13.35 2.99
CA MET A 87 10.22 12.20 2.97
C MET A 87 9.41 10.91 2.84
N VAL A 88 9.75 10.09 1.85
CA VAL A 88 9.20 8.74 1.70
C VAL A 88 9.98 7.83 2.64
N ASN A 89 9.29 7.11 3.52
CA ASN A 89 9.94 6.11 4.36
C ASN A 89 10.59 5.04 3.49
N GLU A 90 11.79 4.61 3.90
CA GLU A 90 12.45 3.47 3.27
C GLU A 90 11.54 2.24 3.29
N PRO A 91 11.48 1.47 2.18
CA PRO A 91 10.69 0.25 2.14
C PRO A 91 11.23 -0.74 3.17
N LEU A 92 10.32 -1.31 3.96
CA LEU A 92 10.69 -2.21 5.03
C LEU A 92 11.39 -3.46 4.49
N SER A 93 12.60 -3.75 4.99
CA SER A 93 13.31 -4.98 4.61
C SER A 93 12.48 -6.22 4.98
N LYS A 94 12.27 -7.11 4.01
CA LYS A 94 11.58 -8.39 4.26
C LYS A 94 12.48 -9.27 5.13
N LEU A 95 12.02 -9.57 6.35
CA LEU A 95 12.63 -10.61 7.18
C LEU A 95 12.00 -11.97 6.86
N TYR A 96 12.81 -13.01 6.88
CA TYR A 96 12.37 -14.39 6.72
C TYR A 96 12.49 -15.13 8.04
N HIS A 97 11.54 -16.03 8.32
CA HIS A 97 11.53 -16.83 9.54
C HIS A 97 12.65 -17.86 9.60
N CYS A 98 13.02 -18.43 8.46
CA CYS A 98 13.94 -19.55 8.37
C CYS A 98 15.01 -19.27 7.32
N LEU A 99 16.26 -19.56 7.67
CA LEU A 99 17.40 -19.56 6.76
C LEU A 99 18.12 -20.89 6.91
N ILE A 100 18.28 -21.60 5.80
CA ILE A 100 19.06 -22.84 5.74
C ILE A 100 20.27 -22.58 4.86
N LYS A 101 21.45 -22.90 5.37
CA LYS A 101 22.70 -22.92 4.61
C LYS A 101 23.18 -24.35 4.56
N ALA A 102 23.53 -24.81 3.37
CA ALA A 102 24.17 -26.09 3.16
C ALA A 102 25.36 -25.89 2.24
N GLY A 103 26.42 -26.63 2.46
CA GLY A 103 27.63 -26.55 1.66
C GLY A 103 28.48 -27.80 1.82
N MET A 104 29.44 -27.95 0.92
CA MET A 104 30.43 -29.01 0.99
C MET A 104 31.79 -28.41 0.66
N GLY A 105 32.76 -28.58 1.55
CA GLY A 105 34.15 -28.15 1.35
C GLY A 105 35.07 -29.27 0.89
N ASN A 106 36.36 -28.95 0.84
CA ASN A 106 37.42 -29.93 0.53
C ASN A 106 37.51 -31.03 1.60
N TYR A 107 38.09 -32.18 1.23
CA TYR A 107 38.31 -33.32 2.12
C TYR A 107 37.02 -33.84 2.79
N THR A 108 35.96 -34.00 1.98
CA THR A 108 34.65 -34.51 2.41
C THR A 108 34.16 -33.76 3.65
N MET A 109 33.99 -32.44 3.48
CA MET A 109 33.60 -31.54 4.56
C MET A 109 32.14 -31.06 4.41
N PRO A 110 31.12 -31.84 4.79
CA PRO A 110 29.74 -31.37 4.76
C PRO A 110 29.49 -30.28 5.81
N TYR A 111 28.75 -29.26 5.39
CA TYR A 111 28.34 -28.13 6.21
C TYR A 111 26.83 -27.95 6.11
N GLY A 112 26.17 -27.86 7.27
CA GLY A 112 24.75 -27.55 7.39
C GLY A 112 24.51 -26.58 8.54
N GLU A 113 23.77 -25.52 8.28
CA GLU A 113 23.39 -24.54 9.29
C GLU A 113 21.93 -24.13 9.10
N ILE A 114 21.14 -24.20 10.17
CA ILE A 114 19.73 -23.87 10.18
C ILE A 114 19.50 -22.76 11.19
N PHE A 115 18.81 -21.70 10.77
CA PHE A 115 18.37 -20.60 11.61
C PHE A 115 16.86 -20.48 11.55
N ILE A 116 16.22 -20.43 12.72
CA ILE A 116 14.78 -20.20 12.86
C ILE A 116 14.62 -19.03 13.82
N ASN A 117 13.94 -17.98 13.41
CA ASN A 117 13.75 -16.76 14.21
C ASN A 117 12.33 -16.24 14.07
N ASN A 118 11.87 -15.54 15.10
CA ASN A 118 10.63 -14.77 15.00
C ASN A 118 10.80 -13.58 14.03
N LEU A 119 9.70 -13.18 13.38
CA LEU A 119 9.64 -11.87 12.73
C LEU A 119 9.77 -10.75 13.78
N ARG A 120 9.96 -9.53 13.27
CA ARG A 120 10.04 -8.34 14.11
C ARG A 120 8.77 -8.22 14.97
N SER A 121 8.95 -8.36 16.27
CA SER A 121 7.93 -8.18 17.30
C SER A 121 8.43 -7.17 18.33
N LYS A 122 7.50 -6.39 18.89
CA LYS A 122 7.79 -5.37 19.91
C LYS A 122 7.87 -5.96 21.32
N GLU A 123 7.30 -7.14 21.52
CA GLU A 123 7.08 -7.73 22.84
C GLU A 123 8.09 -8.83 23.15
N PHE A 124 8.48 -9.63 22.15
CA PHE A 124 9.36 -10.78 22.37
C PHE A 124 10.14 -11.17 21.11
N VAL A 125 11.35 -11.69 21.29
CA VAL A 125 12.22 -12.19 20.24
C VAL A 125 12.78 -13.52 20.69
N TYR A 126 12.71 -14.54 19.84
CA TYR A 126 13.34 -15.82 20.08
C TYR A 126 13.97 -16.33 18.80
N GLY A 127 14.97 -17.18 18.95
CA GLY A 127 15.70 -17.76 17.84
C GLY A 127 16.35 -19.09 18.21
N PHE A 128 16.49 -19.94 17.21
CA PHE A 128 17.15 -21.23 17.27
C PHE A 128 18.15 -21.33 16.12
N ARG A 129 19.35 -21.79 16.41
CA ARG A 129 20.44 -22.04 15.48
C ARG A 129 21.00 -23.43 15.72
N TYR A 130 21.12 -24.19 14.65
CA TYR A 130 21.83 -25.46 14.64
C TYR A 130 22.91 -25.40 13.57
N LYS A 131 24.15 -25.74 13.92
CA LYS A 131 25.28 -25.82 13.01
C LYS A 131 25.91 -27.20 13.12
N HIS A 132 26.13 -27.82 11.98
CA HIS A 132 26.85 -29.07 11.83
C HIS A 132 27.93 -28.88 10.76
N LEU A 133 29.19 -28.99 11.18
CA LEU A 133 30.33 -29.01 10.29
C LEU A 133 31.15 -30.24 10.64
N SER A 134 31.48 -31.06 9.65
CA SER A 134 32.40 -32.18 9.87
C SER A 134 33.34 -32.31 8.67
N SER A 135 34.51 -32.88 8.89
CA SER A 135 35.44 -33.26 7.83
C SER A 135 35.92 -34.69 8.05
N THR A 136 35.93 -35.47 6.98
CA THR A 136 36.43 -36.85 6.98
C THR A 136 37.76 -36.93 6.23
N ALA A 137 38.67 -36.00 6.54
CA ALA A 137 40.00 -35.97 5.95
C ALA A 137 40.87 -37.13 6.48
N THR A 138 41.51 -37.86 5.58
CA THR A 138 42.50 -38.88 5.89
C THR A 138 43.76 -38.61 5.08
N LEU A 139 44.92 -38.58 5.75
CA LEU A 139 46.21 -38.51 5.08
C LEU A 139 46.78 -39.93 4.89
N ASN A 140 47.38 -40.17 3.72
CA ASN A 140 48.08 -41.42 3.47
C ASN A 140 49.18 -41.62 4.50
N ASN A 141 49.19 -42.79 5.16
CA ASN A 141 50.21 -43.20 6.13
C ASN A 141 50.31 -42.36 7.42
N SER A 142 49.25 -41.62 7.82
CA SER A 142 49.33 -40.73 9.00
C SER A 142 48.12 -40.70 9.94
N GLY A 143 47.11 -41.55 9.74
CA GLY A 143 45.96 -41.64 10.64
C GLY A 143 44.73 -40.84 10.20
N PHE A 144 43.62 -41.04 10.91
CA PHE A 144 42.38 -40.29 10.71
C PHE A 144 42.55 -38.86 11.24
N SER A 145 42.34 -37.85 10.38
CA SER A 145 42.50 -36.41 10.68
C SER A 145 41.16 -35.66 10.71
N GLY A 146 40.04 -36.37 10.80
CA GLY A 146 38.73 -35.74 10.74
C GLY A 146 38.39 -34.92 11.98
N PHE A 147 37.52 -33.93 11.80
CA PHE A 147 36.96 -33.13 12.88
C PHE A 147 35.44 -33.02 12.77
N SER A 148 34.77 -32.72 13.88
CA SER A 148 33.33 -32.45 13.93
C SER A 148 33.03 -31.33 14.90
N ASP A 149 32.45 -30.26 14.38
CA ASP A 149 31.99 -29.09 15.11
C ASP A 149 30.47 -29.02 15.04
N ASN A 150 29.83 -29.20 16.19
CA ASN A 150 28.38 -29.09 16.34
C ASN A 150 28.07 -27.96 17.31
N GLU A 151 27.12 -27.13 16.95
CA GLU A 151 26.64 -26.04 17.80
C GLU A 151 25.12 -26.04 17.80
N ILE A 152 24.56 -26.01 19.00
CA ILE A 152 23.14 -25.77 19.24
C ILE A 152 23.07 -24.48 20.04
N TYR A 153 22.40 -23.48 19.49
CA TYR A 153 22.19 -22.20 20.15
C TYR A 153 20.72 -21.81 20.09
N THR A 154 20.15 -21.46 21.24
CA THR A 154 18.78 -20.96 21.32
C THR A 154 18.72 -19.79 22.28
N TYR A 155 17.88 -18.80 21.98
CA TYR A 155 17.77 -17.61 22.80
C TYR A 155 16.35 -17.05 22.79
N GLY A 156 16.03 -16.33 23.87
CA GLY A 156 14.75 -15.66 24.06
C GLY A 156 14.92 -14.33 24.78
N LYS A 157 14.20 -13.31 24.34
CA LYS A 157 14.14 -11.99 24.94
C LYS A 157 12.69 -11.54 25.03
N ASN A 158 12.29 -11.03 26.18
CA ASN A 158 10.98 -10.41 26.41
C ASN A 158 11.18 -8.95 26.79
N PHE A 159 10.52 -8.05 26.06
CA PHE A 159 10.61 -6.60 26.22
C PHE A 159 9.39 -6.11 27.01
N PHE A 160 9.63 -5.72 28.26
CA PHE A 160 8.67 -4.95 29.05
C PHE A 160 8.85 -3.46 28.78
N LYS A 161 7.90 -2.62 29.23
CA LYS A 161 7.94 -1.17 29.02
C LYS A 161 9.24 -0.49 29.51
N LYS A 162 9.87 -1.03 30.55
CA LYS A 162 11.08 -0.46 31.20
C LYS A 162 12.22 -1.46 31.40
N HIS A 163 11.98 -2.75 31.14
CA HIS A 163 12.95 -3.81 31.46
C HIS A 163 12.96 -4.83 30.34
N THR A 164 14.10 -5.48 30.12
CA THR A 164 14.23 -6.58 29.16
C THR A 164 14.72 -7.80 29.91
N LEU A 165 13.99 -8.89 29.82
CA LEU A 165 14.42 -10.20 30.31
C LEU A 165 15.00 -10.98 29.13
N SER A 166 16.23 -11.47 29.26
CA SER A 166 16.90 -12.26 28.24
C SER A 166 17.47 -13.53 28.84
N GLY A 167 17.43 -14.61 28.08
CA GLY A 167 18.10 -15.86 28.38
C GLY A 167 18.53 -16.55 27.10
N ASP A 168 19.63 -17.27 27.18
CA ASP A 168 20.19 -18.04 26.08
C ASP A 168 20.80 -19.35 26.57
N PHE A 169 20.84 -20.32 25.67
CA PHE A 169 21.41 -21.64 25.88
C PHE A 169 22.30 -21.97 24.70
N ASN A 170 23.58 -22.26 24.98
CA ASN A 170 24.58 -22.59 23.98
C ASN A 170 25.24 -23.93 24.34
N TYR A 171 25.22 -24.87 23.40
CA TYR A 171 25.89 -26.14 23.50
C TYR A 171 26.84 -26.32 22.31
N LEU A 172 28.13 -26.45 22.62
CA LEU A 172 29.20 -26.64 21.65
C LEU A 172 29.81 -28.02 21.85
N ARG A 173 29.94 -28.78 20.77
CA ARG A 173 30.63 -30.07 20.74
C ARG A 173 31.63 -30.07 19.60
N ASN A 174 32.90 -29.98 19.97
CA ASN A 174 34.04 -30.02 19.06
C ASN A 174 34.79 -31.33 19.29
N VAL A 175 34.94 -32.11 18.23
CA VAL A 175 35.72 -33.36 18.22
C VAL A 175 36.83 -33.16 17.20
N ASN A 176 38.08 -33.26 17.65
CA ASN A 176 39.24 -33.14 16.78
C ASN A 176 40.10 -34.40 16.91
N HIS A 177 40.53 -34.97 15.78
CA HIS A 177 41.46 -36.10 15.76
C HIS A 177 42.83 -35.61 15.29
N PHE A 178 43.85 -35.85 16.10
CA PHE A 178 45.23 -35.55 15.75
C PHE A 178 45.82 -36.68 14.90
N TYR A 179 46.58 -36.31 13.89
CA TYR A 179 47.25 -37.21 12.94
C TYR A 179 48.77 -37.02 13.01
N GLY A 180 49.53 -37.97 12.45
CA GLY A 180 51.00 -37.93 12.41
C GLY A 180 51.69 -39.10 13.13
N TYR A 181 50.97 -40.18 13.43
CA TYR A 181 51.56 -41.41 13.94
C TYR A 181 51.71 -42.46 12.83
N ASP A 182 52.83 -43.18 12.84
CA ASP A 182 53.12 -44.23 11.87
C ASP A 182 52.44 -45.56 12.28
N PHE A 183 51.49 -46.02 11.46
CA PHE A 183 50.79 -47.28 11.69
C PHE A 183 51.70 -48.51 11.63
N ALA A 184 52.88 -48.42 10.99
CA ALA A 184 53.82 -49.53 10.91
C ALA A 184 54.42 -49.88 12.29
N THR A 185 54.51 -48.90 13.20
CA THR A 185 55.15 -49.09 14.53
C THR A 185 54.13 -49.48 15.61
N TYR A 186 52.85 -49.08 15.47
CA TYR A 186 51.83 -49.25 16.54
C TYR A 186 51.06 -50.59 16.49
N ASN A 187 51.09 -51.31 15.36
CA ASN A 187 50.38 -52.60 15.21
C ASN A 187 50.99 -53.76 16.02
N VAL A 188 52.11 -53.55 16.73
CA VAL A 188 52.80 -54.60 17.50
C VAL A 188 52.31 -54.67 18.96
N ILE A 189 51.65 -53.64 19.50
CA ILE A 189 51.45 -53.54 20.97
C ILE A 189 50.02 -53.88 21.45
N ASP A 190 48.96 -53.81 20.64
CA ASP A 190 47.61 -53.67 21.22
C ASP A 190 46.54 -54.68 20.76
N LYS A 191 46.81 -55.99 20.91
CA LYS A 191 45.77 -57.04 20.83
C LYS A 191 45.51 -57.80 22.13
N SER A 192 46.08 -57.38 23.27
CA SER A 192 45.95 -58.13 24.53
C SER A 192 45.07 -57.49 25.62
N PHE A 193 44.48 -56.31 25.43
CA PHE A 193 43.83 -55.58 26.54
C PHE A 193 42.41 -55.04 26.28
N THR A 194 41.60 -55.69 25.45
CA THR A 194 40.16 -55.38 25.42
C THR A 194 39.33 -56.66 25.40
N LYS A 195 38.92 -57.08 26.60
CA LYS A 195 37.79 -57.97 26.88
C LYS A 195 36.69 -57.15 27.53
#